data_AF-A0A969LU70-F1
#
_entry.id   AF-A0A969LU70-F1
#
_cell.length_a   1.000
_cell.length_b   1.000
_cell.length_c   1.000
_cell.angle_alpha   90.00
_cell.angle_beta   90.00
_cell.angle_gamma   90.00
#
_symmetry.space_group_name_H-M   'P 1'
#
loop_
_entity.id
_entity.type
_entity.pdbx_description
1 polymer ?
#
loop_
_entity_poly.entity_id
_entity_poly.type
_entity_poly.pdbx_seq_one_letter_code
_entity_poly.pdbx_strand_id
1 'polypeptide(L)' 'MSTLSEIEQAVRQLSSEDLSAFRAWFAEFDAEFWDRQFEVDVAAGRLDALAEKALQHLREGRCTDL' A
#
# COMPACT_ATOMS: atom_id res chain seq x y z
N MET A 1 16.95 17.54 -11.94
CA MET A 1 16.03 16.39 -11.82
C MET A 1 16.91 15.17 -11.70
N SER A 2 16.90 14.49 -10.55
CA SER A 2 17.62 13.23 -10.46
C SER A 2 16.84 12.15 -11.18
N THR A 3 17.54 11.39 -12.02
CA THR A 3 16.94 10.26 -12.73
C THR A 3 16.68 9.11 -11.75
N LEU A 4 15.75 8.20 -12.09
CA LEU A 4 15.52 6.98 -11.30
C LEU A 4 16.83 6.21 -11.06
N SER A 5 17.69 6.18 -12.07
CA SER A 5 19.03 5.56 -12.00
C SER A 5 19.93 6.17 -10.92
N GLU A 6 19.89 7.50 -10.73
CA GLU A 6 20.67 8.18 -9.68
C GLU A 6 20.16 7.81 -8.29
N ILE A 7 18.84 7.70 -8.12
CA ILE A 7 18.22 7.31 -6.85
C ILE A 7 18.59 5.86 -6.51
N GLU A 8 18.49 4.95 -7.49
CA GLU A 8 18.89 3.55 -7.30
C GLU A 8 20.36 3.43 -6.90
N GLN A 9 21.24 4.21 -7.53
CA GLN A 9 22.66 4.21 -7.20
C GLN A 9 22.93 4.76 -5.80
N ALA A 10 22.24 5.83 -5.41
CA ALA A 10 22.35 6.39 -4.06
C ALA A 10 21.88 5.39 -2.99
N VAL A 11 20.76 4.69 -3.23
CA VAL A 11 20.25 3.66 -2.31
C VAL A 11 21.23 2.49 -2.17
N ARG A 12 21.90 2.08 -3.25
CA ARG A 12 22.92 1.02 -3.20
C ARG A 12 24.17 1.40 -2.41
N GLN A 13 24.45 2.70 -2.25
CA GLN A 13 25.60 3.21 -1.51
C GLN A 13 25.32 3.43 -0.01
N LEU A 14 24.08 3.26 0.43
CA LEU A 14 23.71 3.42 1.83
C LEU A 14 24.39 2.36 2.72
N SER A 15 24.74 2.77 3.94
CA SER A 15 25.14 1.82 4.97
C SER A 15 23.96 0.92 5.36
N SER A 16 24.23 -0.19 6.06
CA SER A 16 23.14 -1.07 6.53
C SER A 16 22.16 -0.36 7.46
N GLU A 17 22.64 0.61 8.25
CA GLU A 17 21.82 1.38 9.19
C GLU A 17 20.94 2.38 8.42
N ASP A 18 21.53 3.15 7.50
CA ASP A 18 20.80 4.10 6.67
C ASP A 18 19.79 3.39 5.75
N LEU A 19 20.13 2.21 5.23
CA LEU A 19 19.22 1.40 4.42
C LEU A 19 18.03 0.90 5.26
N SER A 20 18.24 0.57 6.54
CA SER A 20 17.15 0.20 7.43
C SER A 20 16.24 1.38 7.73
N ALA A 21 16.80 2.56 8.01
CA ALA A 21 16.04 3.79 8.21
C ALA A 21 15.27 4.19 6.95
N PHE A 22 15.91 4.10 5.77
CA PHE A 22 15.27 4.36 4.48
C PHE A 22 14.10 3.42 4.24
N ARG A 23 14.23 2.12 4.53
CA ARG A 23 13.11 1.17 4.36
C ARG A 23 11.93 1.47 5.28
N ALA A 24 12.19 1.84 6.53
CA ALA A 24 11.13 2.20 7.47
C ALA A 24 10.36 3.43 6.97
N TRP A 25 11.08 4.48 6.60
CA TRP A 25 10.48 5.69 6.03
C TRP A 25 9.75 5.42 4.71
N PHE A 26 10.34 4.64 3.80
CA PHE A 26 9.76 4.36 2.50
C PHE A 26 8.47 3.55 2.62
N ALA A 27 8.35 2.66 3.62
CA ALA A 27 7.11 1.94 3.89
C ALA A 27 5.97 2.88 4.30
N GLU A 28 6.25 3.90 5.12
CA GLU A 28 5.26 4.92 5.49
C GLU A 28 4.88 5.78 4.27
N PHE A 29 5.88 6.21 3.49
CA PHE A 29 5.65 6.98 2.27
C PHE A 29 4.81 6.23 1.23
N ASP A 30 5.10 4.96 1.01
CA ASP A 30 4.35 4.11 0.08
C ASP A 30 2.94 3.81 0.61
N ALA A 31 2.79 3.64 1.93
CA ALA A 31 1.49 3.50 2.58
C ALA A 31 0.61 4.74 2.36
N GLU A 32 1.14 5.96 2.49
CA GLU A 32 0.37 7.17 2.18
C GLU A 32 -0.08 7.23 0.71
N PHE A 33 0.77 6.78 -0.21
CA PHE A 33 0.43 6.73 -1.63
C PHE A 33 -0.63 5.67 -1.92
N TRP A 34 -0.54 4.53 -1.23
CA TRP A 34 -1.55 3.48 -1.27
C TRP A 34 -2.89 3.97 -0.71
N ASP A 35 -2.91 4.65 0.44
CA ASP A 35 -4.13 5.21 1.05
C ASP A 35 -4.85 6.15 0.08
N ARG A 36 -4.12 7.06 -0.57
CA ARG A 36 -4.70 7.99 -1.57
C ARG A 36 -5.29 7.24 -2.75
N GLN A 37 -4.59 6.21 -3.27
CA GLN A 37 -5.13 5.40 -4.36
C GLN A 37 -6.37 4.62 -3.93
N PHE A 38 -6.33 4.04 -2.73
CA PHE A 38 -7.46 3.32 -2.15
C PHE A 38 -8.70 4.21 -2.02
N GLU A 39 -8.55 5.43 -1.49
CA GLU A 39 -9.65 6.39 -1.40
C GLU A 39 -10.25 6.73 -2.77
N VAL A 40 -9.41 6.91 -3.80
CA VAL A 40 -9.87 7.14 -5.18
C VAL A 40 -10.61 5.92 -5.71
N ASP A 41 -10.12 4.71 -5.44
CA ASP A 41 -10.75 3.46 -5.88
C ASP A 41 -12.12 3.25 -5.22
N VAL A 42 -12.23 3.57 -3.93
CA VAL A 42 -13.48 3.59 -3.17
C VAL A 42 -14.44 4.62 -3.77
N ALA A 43 -13.99 5.85 -3.98
CA ALA A 43 -14.84 6.92 -4.54
C ALA A 43 -15.31 6.61 -5.97
N ALA A 44 -14.51 5.86 -6.74
CA ALA A 44 -14.85 5.40 -8.07
C ALA A 44 -15.75 4.14 -8.10
N GLY A 45 -16.11 3.58 -6.94
CA GLY A 45 -16.92 2.37 -6.82
C GLY A 45 -16.23 1.09 -7.28
N ARG A 46 -14.89 1.12 -7.45
CA ARG A 46 -14.12 -0.04 -7.96
C ARG A 46 -14.11 -1.22 -7.00
N LEU A 47 -14.33 -0.95 -5.72
CA LEU A 47 -14.33 -1.95 -4.65
C LEU A 47 -15.75 -2.41 -4.26
N ASP A 48 -16.80 -1.86 -4.86
CA ASP A 48 -18.19 -2.14 -4.50
C ASP A 48 -18.54 -3.62 -4.65
N ALA A 49 -18.10 -4.25 -5.74
CA ALA A 49 -18.33 -5.67 -5.98
C ALA A 49 -17.68 -6.57 -4.91
N LEU A 50 -16.54 -6.15 -4.35
CA LEU A 50 -15.89 -6.86 -3.25
C LEU A 50 -16.65 -6.67 -1.95
N ALA A 51 -17.14 -5.44 -1.69
CA ALA A 51 -17.95 -5.13 -0.53
C ALA A 51 -19.28 -5.91 -0.53
N GLU A 52 -19.98 -5.96 -1.67
CA GLU A 52 -21.22 -6.73 -1.84
C GLU A 52 -20.99 -8.23 -1.58
N LYS A 53 -19.91 -8.77 -2.13
CA LYS A 53 -19.53 -10.17 -1.92
C LYS A 53 -19.23 -10.45 -0.45
N ALA A 54 -18.49 -9.58 0.23
CA ALA A 54 -18.20 -9.72 1.66
C ALA A 54 -19.50 -9.71 2.49
N LEU A 55 -20.43 -8.80 2.20
CA LEU A 55 -21.74 -8.75 2.85
C LEU A 55 -22.57 -10.01 2.59
N GLN A 56 -22.50 -10.58 1.39
CA GLN A 56 -23.15 -11.85 1.08
C GLN A 56 -22.55 -13.00 1.89
N HIS A 57 -21.22 -13.12 1.95
CA HIS A 57 -20.55 -14.14 2.77
C HIS A 57 -20.93 -14.04 4.25
N LEU A 58 -21.03 -12.82 4.78
CA LEU A 58 -21.46 -12.58 6.16
C LEU A 58 -22.90 -13.07 6.38
N ARG A 59 -23.83 -12.73 5.48
CA ARG A 59 -25.24 -13.18 5.56
C ARG A 59 -25.38 -14.70 5.48
N GLU A 60 -24.48 -15.35 4.75
CA GLU A 60 -24.48 -16.80 4.58
C GLU A 60 -23.70 -17.54 5.68
N GLY A 61 -23.22 -16.83 6.71
CA GLY A 61 -22.47 -17.45 7.81
C GLY A 61 -21.11 -18.01 7.39
N ARG A 62 -20.55 -17.52 6.28
CA ARG A 62 -19.25 -17.95 5.75
C ARG A 62 -18.08 -17.10 6.28
N CYS A 63 -18.33 -16.28 7.30
CA CYS A 63 -17.32 -15.48 7.99
C CYS A 63 -17.02 -16.10 9.37
N THR A 64 -15.76 -16.01 9.79
CA THR A 64 -15.33 -16.33 11.16
C THR A 64 -15.01 -15.04 11.90
N ASP A 65 -15.11 -15.07 13.23
CA ASP A 65 -14.67 -13.94 14.05
C ASP A 65 -13.17 -13.69 13.91
N LEU A 66 -12.78 -12.42 14.11
CA LEU A 66 -11.40 -11.92 14.05
C LEU A 66 -10.57 -12.35 15.27
#